data_AF-A0A8T1TG70-F1
#
_entry.id   AF-A0A8T1TG70-F1
#
_cell.length_a   1.000
_cell.length_b   1.000
_cell.length_c   1.000
_cell.angle_alpha   90.00
_cell.angle_beta   90.00
_cell.angle_gamma   90.00
#
_symmetry.space_group_name_H-M   'P 1'
#
loop_
_entity.id
_entity.type
_entity.pdbx_description
1 polymer ?
#
loop_
_entity_poly.entity_id
_entity_poly.type
_entity_poly.pdbx_seq_one_letter_code
_entity_poly.pdbx_strand_id
1 'polypeptide(L)'
;GFETVLKDYNKKQIAQLNALIALLLGELASSDRQKIMTICTIDVHARDVVAKLVAQKVTSSQDFAWLSQLRHRWDEAQKHCLANICDAQFQYFYEYLGNTSR
;
A
#
# COMPACT_ATOMS: atom_id res chain seq x y z
N GLY A 1 -15.22 -16.01 -0.70
CA GLY A 1 -13.88 -16.58 -0.98
C GLY A 1 -12.85 -15.46 -1.06
N PHE A 2 -11.56 -15.76 -0.89
CA PHE A 2 -10.47 -14.76 -0.94
C PHE A 2 -10.54 -13.84 -2.17
N GLU A 3 -10.91 -14.38 -3.33
CA GLU A 3 -11.09 -13.60 -4.56
C GLU A 3 -12.15 -12.50 -4.44
N THR A 4 -13.29 -12.78 -3.78
CA THR A 4 -14.34 -11.80 -3.53
C THR A 4 -13.84 -10.67 -2.64
N VAL A 5 -13.10 -11.02 -1.58
CA VAL A 5 -12.57 -10.05 -0.61
C VAL A 5 -11.54 -9.13 -1.26
N LEU A 6 -10.62 -9.67 -2.08
CA LEU A 6 -9.64 -8.86 -2.80
C LEU A 6 -10.29 -7.92 -3.83
N LYS A 7 -11.35 -8.38 -4.52
CA LYS A 7 -12.12 -7.54 -5.45
C LYS A 7 -12.82 -6.38 -4.72
N ASP A 8 -13.44 -6.65 -3.59
CA ASP A 8 -14.11 -5.60 -2.81
C ASP A 8 -13.11 -4.63 -2.19
N TYR A 9 -11.96 -5.12 -1.73
CA TYR A 9 -10.85 -4.27 -1.27
C TYR A 9 -10.30 -3.39 -2.40
N ASN A 10 -10.13 -3.93 -3.61
CA ASN A 10 -9.67 -3.14 -4.76
C ASN A 10 -10.64 -2.00 -5.10
N LYS A 11 -11.95 -2.24 -5.06
CA LYS A 11 -12.97 -1.19 -5.22
C LYS A 11 -12.85 -0.10 -4.15
N LYS A 12 -12.60 -0.50 -2.89
CA LYS A 12 -12.37 0.45 -1.79
C LYS A 12 -11.14 1.32 -2.04
N GLN A 13 -10.02 0.72 -2.47
CA GLN A 13 -8.80 1.47 -2.80
C GLN A 13 -9.04 2.48 -3.93
N ILE A 14 -9.77 2.09 -4.99
CA ILE A 14 -10.11 3.01 -6.09
C ILE A 14 -10.95 4.20 -5.57
N ALA A 15 -11.93 3.94 -4.70
CA ALA A 15 -12.74 5.01 -4.10
C ALA A 15 -11.89 5.97 -3.23
N GLN A 16 -10.99 5.44 -2.42
CA GLN A 16 -10.07 6.23 -1.58
C GLN A 16 -9.10 7.06 -2.44
N LEU A 17 -8.55 6.46 -3.50
CA LEU A 17 -7.66 7.16 -4.42
C LEU A 17 -8.37 8.30 -5.15
N ASN A 18 -9.61 8.10 -5.59
CA ASN A 18 -10.41 9.17 -6.20
C ASN A 18 -10.68 10.32 -5.21
N ALA A 19 -10.85 10.03 -3.93
CA ALA A 19 -10.97 11.06 -2.90
C ALA A 19 -9.65 11.85 -2.71
N LEU A 20 -8.49 11.17 -2.74
CA LEU A 20 -7.19 11.86 -2.69
C LEU A 20 -6.97 12.74 -3.93
N ILE A 21 -7.36 12.27 -5.11
CA ILE A 21 -7.30 13.06 -6.35
C ILE A 21 -8.20 14.28 -6.26
N ALA A 22 -9.43 14.13 -5.76
CA ALA A 22 -10.34 15.25 -5.55
C ALA A 22 -9.76 16.30 -4.58
N LEU A 23 -9.10 15.87 -3.50
CA LEU A 23 -8.37 16.77 -2.60
C LEU A 23 -7.24 17.51 -3.33
N LEU A 24 -6.46 16.82 -4.17
CA LEU A 24 -5.39 17.44 -4.96
C LEU A 24 -5.92 18.46 -5.98
N LEU A 25 -7.10 18.27 -6.54
CA LEU A 25 -7.70 19.24 -7.46
C LEU A 25 -8.23 20.49 -6.75
N GLY A 26 -8.42 20.44 -5.43
CA GLY A 26 -8.83 21.58 -4.61
C GLY A 26 -7.69 22.52 -4.22
N GLU A 27 -8.05 23.53 -3.43
CA GLU A 27 -7.09 24.43 -2.80
C GLU A 27 -6.43 23.77 -1.58
N LEU A 28 -5.10 23.73 -1.60
CA LEU A 28 -4.26 23.14 -0.57
C LEU A 28 -2.99 23.95 -0.44
N ALA A 29 -2.51 24.11 0.80
CA ALA A 29 -1.17 24.64 1.05
C ALA A 29 -0.11 23.77 0.36
N SER A 30 1.00 24.38 -0.07
CA SER A 30 2.07 23.69 -0.80
C SER A 30 2.57 22.42 -0.08
N SER A 31 2.76 22.51 1.24
CA SER A 31 3.19 21.39 2.08
C SER A 31 2.18 20.24 2.13
N ASP A 32 0.88 20.55 2.18
CA ASP A 32 -0.16 19.53 2.29
C ASP A 32 -0.42 18.87 0.94
N ARG A 33 -0.34 19.66 -0.14
CA ARG A 33 -0.33 19.14 -1.50
C ARG A 33 0.81 18.14 -1.72
N GLN A 34 2.02 18.46 -1.23
CA GLN A 34 3.17 17.55 -1.33
C GLN A 34 2.96 16.25 -0.54
N LYS A 35 2.44 16.34 0.70
CA LYS A 35 2.08 15.14 1.51
C LYS A 35 1.06 14.26 0.79
N ILE A 36 -0.02 14.86 0.28
CA ILE A 36 -1.09 14.12 -0.40
C ILE A 36 -0.57 13.50 -1.70
N MET A 37 0.29 14.20 -2.45
CA MET A 37 0.95 13.61 -3.63
C MET A 37 1.77 12.38 -3.27
N THR A 38 2.61 12.44 -2.22
CA THR A 38 3.38 11.27 -1.77
C THR A 38 2.48 10.11 -1.37
N ILE A 39 1.39 10.36 -0.64
CA ILE A 39 0.41 9.31 -0.26
C ILE A 39 -0.26 8.72 -1.51
N CYS A 40 -0.66 9.58 -2.47
CA CYS A 40 -1.29 9.15 -3.71
C CYS A 40 -0.40 8.19 -4.51
N THR A 41 0.90 8.47 -4.63
CA THR A 41 1.85 7.56 -5.29
C THR A 41 1.90 6.19 -4.61
N ILE A 42 1.97 6.16 -3.27
CA ILE A 42 2.02 4.91 -2.49
C ILE A 42 0.71 4.11 -2.70
N ASP A 43 -0.44 4.79 -2.64
CA ASP A 43 -1.76 4.16 -2.78
C ASP A 43 -2.02 3.63 -4.20
N VAL A 44 -1.55 4.34 -5.23
CA VAL A 44 -1.56 3.87 -6.64
C VAL A 44 -0.84 2.53 -6.75
N HIS A 45 0.38 2.44 -6.22
CA HIS A 45 1.16 1.21 -6.23
C HIS A 45 0.46 0.08 -5.47
N ALA A 46 -0.03 0.35 -4.25
CA ALA A 46 -0.74 -0.64 -3.46
C ALA A 46 -2.00 -1.16 -4.17
N ARG A 47 -2.74 -0.29 -4.86
CA ARG A 47 -3.92 -0.65 -5.66
C ARG A 47 -3.53 -1.50 -6.88
N ASP A 48 -2.44 -1.20 -7.55
CA ASP A 48 -1.95 -1.97 -8.71
C ASP A 48 -1.51 -3.38 -8.31
N VAL A 49 -0.86 -3.52 -7.15
CA VAL A 49 -0.53 -4.83 -6.57
C VAL A 49 -1.80 -5.65 -6.34
N VAL A 50 -2.82 -5.10 -5.69
CA VAL A 50 -4.08 -5.82 -5.43
C VAL A 50 -4.78 -6.19 -6.74
N ALA A 51 -4.84 -5.28 -7.70
CA ALA A 51 -5.42 -5.56 -9.02
C ALA A 51 -4.71 -6.71 -9.72
N LYS A 52 -3.37 -6.76 -9.64
CA LYS A 52 -2.55 -7.85 -10.17
C LYS A 52 -2.84 -9.18 -9.48
N LEU A 53 -2.97 -9.20 -8.15
CA LEU A 53 -3.30 -10.41 -7.39
C LEU A 53 -4.69 -10.96 -7.78
N VAL A 54 -5.67 -10.08 -7.98
CA VAL A 54 -7.01 -10.45 -8.47
C VAL A 54 -6.94 -11.03 -9.88
N ALA A 55 -6.22 -10.36 -10.80
CA ALA A 55 -6.08 -10.82 -12.19
C ALA A 55 -5.38 -12.18 -12.29
N GLN A 56 -4.39 -12.43 -11.42
CA GLN A 56 -3.66 -13.70 -11.34
C GLN A 56 -4.40 -14.78 -10.55
N LYS A 57 -5.59 -14.47 -10.00
CA LYS A 57 -6.38 -15.38 -9.17
C LYS A 57 -5.56 -15.99 -8.03
N VAL A 58 -4.73 -15.17 -7.38
CA VAL A 58 -3.96 -15.59 -6.20
C VAL A 58 -4.95 -15.96 -5.09
N THR A 59 -4.79 -17.16 -4.56
CA THR A 59 -5.69 -17.71 -3.53
C THR A 59 -4.96 -18.07 -2.24
N SER A 60 -3.62 -18.16 -2.30
CA SER A 60 -2.78 -18.54 -1.18
C SER A 60 -1.83 -17.41 -0.80
N SER A 61 -1.60 -17.24 0.51
CA SER A 61 -0.54 -16.38 1.03
C SER A 61 0.87 -16.93 0.77
N GLN A 62 0.98 -18.16 0.24
CA GLN A 62 2.25 -18.75 -0.16
C GLN A 62 2.55 -18.54 -1.66
N ASP A 63 1.63 -17.95 -2.42
CA ASP A 63 1.86 -17.68 -3.83
C ASP A 63 2.97 -16.62 -3.99
N PHE A 64 3.92 -16.87 -4.89
CA PHE A 64 5.07 -15.98 -5.09
C PHE A 64 4.65 -14.55 -5.48
N ALA A 65 3.54 -14.39 -6.19
CA ALA A 65 2.99 -13.08 -6.53
C ALA A 65 2.66 -12.24 -5.29
N TRP A 66 2.18 -12.88 -4.22
CA TRP A 66 2.00 -12.26 -2.92
C TRP A 66 3.33 -12.08 -2.19
N LEU A 67 4.12 -13.16 -2.07
CA LEU A 67 5.38 -13.17 -1.30
C LEU A 67 6.38 -12.13 -1.79
N SER A 68 6.46 -11.88 -3.09
CA SER A 68 7.36 -10.89 -3.72
C SER A 68 7.03 -9.42 -3.40
N GLN A 69 5.87 -9.13 -2.81
CA GLN A 69 5.51 -7.76 -2.40
C GLN A 69 6.19 -7.39 -1.08
N LEU A 70 6.63 -6.14 -0.93
CA LEU A 70 7.09 -5.62 0.35
C LEU A 70 5.88 -5.36 1.25
N ARG A 71 5.86 -5.98 2.44
CA ARG A 71 4.73 -5.92 3.38
C ARG A 71 5.19 -5.43 4.73
N HIS A 72 4.56 -4.38 5.23
CA HIS A 72 4.77 -3.88 6.58
C HIS A 72 3.75 -4.53 7.51
N ARG A 73 4.22 -5.12 8.62
CA ARG A 73 3.36 -5.65 9.68
C ARG A 73 3.77 -5.10 11.03
N TRP A 74 2.80 -4.74 11.84
CA TRP A 74 3.05 -4.45 13.25
C TRP A 74 3.15 -5.76 14.03
N ASP A 75 4.22 -5.93 14.80
CA ASP A 75 4.39 -7.06 15.70
C ASP A 75 4.11 -6.62 17.14
N GLU A 76 2.99 -7.10 17.71
CA GLU A 76 2.56 -6.69 19.05
C GLU A 76 3.51 -7.15 20.17
N ALA A 77 4.20 -8.29 19.98
CA ALA A 77 5.11 -8.82 20.99
C ALA A 77 6.42 -8.02 21.02
N GLN A 78 6.97 -7.73 19.85
CA GLN A 78 8.21 -6.96 19.72
C GLN A 78 7.98 -5.44 19.78
N LYS A 79 6.72 -4.99 19.67
CA LYS A 79 6.33 -3.57 19.55
C LYS A 79 7.08 -2.84 18.44
N HIS A 80 7.35 -3.55 17.35
CA HIS A 80 8.09 -3.05 16.20
C HIS A 80 7.34 -3.32 14.90
N CYS A 81 7.52 -2.43 13.93
CA CYS A 81 7.10 -2.67 12.56
C CYS A 81 8.16 -3.53 11.87
N LEU A 82 7.73 -4.60 11.22
CA LEU A 82 8.57 -5.51 10.46
C LEU A 82 8.23 -5.40 8.98
N ALA A 83 9.25 -5.26 8.14
CA ALA A 83 9.16 -5.33 6.70
C ALA A 83 9.46 -6.76 6.25
N ASN A 84 8.52 -7.38 5.55
CA ASN A 84 8.62 -8.72 5.01
C ASN A 84 8.63 -8.69 3.48
N ILE A 85 9.55 -9.44 2.89
CA ILE A 85 9.63 -9.65 1.44
C ILE A 85 10.17 -11.05 1.17
N CYS A 86 9.47 -11.82 0.34
CA CYS A 86 9.75 -13.25 0.14
C CYS A 86 9.84 -13.98 1.50
N ASP A 87 11.00 -14.57 1.77
CA ASP A 87 11.42 -15.27 2.98
C ASP A 87 12.20 -14.38 3.97
N ALA A 88 12.51 -13.14 3.58
CA ALA A 88 13.27 -12.20 4.39
C ALA A 88 12.36 -11.36 5.31
N GLN A 89 12.92 -11.02 6.48
CA GLN A 89 12.30 -10.14 7.45
C GLN A 89 13.32 -9.13 8.00
N PHE A 90 12.91 -7.87 8.05
CA PHE A 90 13.72 -6.77 8.55
C PHE A 90 12.91 -5.96 9.56
N GLN A 91 13.56 -5.45 10.60
CA GLN A 91 12.95 -4.42 11.45
C GLN A 91 12.93 -3.09 10.71
N TYR A 92 11.80 -2.40 10.72
CA TYR A 92 11.72 -1.04 10.23
C TYR A 92 12.44 -0.10 11.22
N PHE A 93 13.43 0.66 10.75
CA PHE A 93 14.27 1.51 11.59
C PHE A 93 13.73 2.93 11.80
N TYR A 94 12.51 3.23 11.35
CA TYR A 94 11.83 4.51 11.60
C TYR A 94 12.59 5.74 11.08
N GLU A 95 13.34 5.57 10.00
CA GLU A 95 14.01 6.68 9.33
C GLU A 95 12.99 7.65 8.71
N TYR A 96 13.30 8.94 8.78
CA TYR A 96 12.48 9.97 8.15
C TYR A 96 12.76 10.02 6.64
N LEU A 97 11.76 9.64 5.85
CA LEU A 97 11.89 9.54 4.39
C LEU A 97 11.51 10.81 3.64
N GLY A 98 10.96 11.82 4.31
CA GLY A 98 10.48 13.05 3.68
C GLY A 98 9.23 12.88 2.82
N ASN A 99 8.73 13.99 2.29
CA ASN A 99 7.61 14.03 1.33
C ASN A 99 8.14 14.16 -0.10
N THR A 100 9.06 13.29 -0.50
CA THR A 100 9.56 13.31 -1.89
C THR A 100 8.55 12.65 -2.82
N SER A 101 8.55 13.07 -4.09
CA SER A 101 7.93 12.25 -5.13
C SER A 101 8.74 10.96 -5.24
N ARG A 102 8.14 9.83 -4.83
CA ARG A 102 8.66 8.50 -5.13
C ARG A 102 8.11 8.02 -6.46
#